data_AF-A0AB37MD53-F1
#
_entry.id   AF-A0AB37MD53-F1
#
_cell.length_a   1.000
_cell.length_b   1.000
_cell.length_c   1.000
_cell.angle_alpha   90.00
_cell.angle_beta   90.00
_cell.angle_gamma   90.00
#
_symmetry.space_group_name_H-M   'P 1'
#
loop_
_entity.id
_entity.type
_entity.pdbx_description
1 polymer ?
#
loop_
_entity_poly.entity_id
_entity_poly.type
_entity_poly.pdbx_seq_one_letter_code
_entity_poly.pdbx_strand_id
1 'polypeptide(L)'
;MNVKSFFNCVSPRLLTSLQFLYHFHKPLNWFRPKDLNEKINWLKFNSDTSLWTLCADKYRVRQYIHEKGLDDTLVKLYGVWEKAEDVDWDSLPDSFVLKANNGSGDILVCKDKNKLDIENTVKKYSALLSKSFSETNGEPHYAAMKPCMIAEEVLDCKKQPIETDTLIDYKIWCFDGKPHHIWACFNRHQGSVEVATYDLDWKRHDECSVFTSHYKQAQSDLPKPVSLDKMLEIVSKLSCGIPQVRVDLYEVDGKPYFGEMTFSSAGGFMNFYTSQFLREMGDLVDLSLAKRK
;
A
#
# COMPACT_ATOMS: atom_id res chain seq x y z
N MET A 1 22.49 6.62 -15.27
CA MET A 1 21.58 7.36 -14.37
C MET A 1 20.56 8.10 -15.23
N ASN A 2 19.26 7.80 -15.13
CA ASN A 2 18.24 8.49 -15.93
C ASN A 2 17.96 9.89 -15.36
N VAL A 3 17.37 10.79 -16.16
CA VAL A 3 17.11 12.19 -15.77
C VAL A 3 16.31 12.28 -14.45
N LYS A 4 15.33 11.40 -14.27
CA LYS A 4 14.52 11.32 -13.05
C LYS A 4 15.37 10.98 -11.82
N SER A 5 16.25 9.98 -11.93
CA SER A 5 17.18 9.57 -10.88
C SER A 5 18.18 10.66 -10.54
N PHE A 6 18.71 11.38 -11.54
CA PHE A 6 19.60 12.52 -11.31
C PHE A 6 18.91 13.64 -10.51
N PHE A 7 17.72 14.09 -10.94
CA PHE A 7 16.99 15.13 -10.21
C PHE A 7 16.50 14.67 -8.84
N ASN A 8 16.18 13.38 -8.66
CA ASN A 8 15.86 12.83 -7.34
C ASN A 8 17.07 12.92 -6.40
N CYS A 9 18.28 12.67 -6.88
CA CYS A 9 19.49 12.79 -6.06
C CYS A 9 19.87 14.26 -5.76
N VAL A 10 19.66 15.18 -6.70
CA VAL A 10 20.12 16.57 -6.59
C VAL A 10 19.07 17.49 -5.93
N SER A 11 17.78 17.32 -6.24
CA SER A 11 16.70 18.13 -5.67
C SER A 11 15.36 17.38 -5.68
N PRO A 12 15.14 16.44 -4.73
CA PRO A 12 13.90 15.66 -4.64
C PRO A 12 12.63 16.51 -4.57
N ARG A 13 12.69 17.66 -3.89
CA ARG A 13 11.57 18.62 -3.78
C ARG A 13 11.24 19.27 -5.11
N LEU A 14 12.25 19.65 -5.91
CA LEU A 14 12.03 20.23 -7.23
C LEU A 14 11.43 19.17 -8.17
N LEU A 15 11.97 17.95 -8.18
CA LEU A 15 11.42 16.86 -8.97
C LEU A 15 9.94 16.60 -8.63
N THR A 16 9.63 16.50 -7.33
CA THR A 16 8.24 16.33 -6.85
C THR A 16 7.34 17.46 -7.33
N SER A 17 7.82 18.71 -7.28
CA SER A 17 7.05 19.88 -7.75
C SER A 17 6.79 19.85 -9.25
N LEU A 18 7.77 19.43 -10.05
CA LEU A 18 7.63 19.26 -11.50
C LEU A 18 6.67 18.11 -11.86
N GLN A 19 6.75 16.99 -11.15
CA GLN A 19 5.81 15.88 -11.31
C GLN A 19 4.39 16.31 -10.94
N PHE A 20 4.22 17.06 -9.86
CA PHE A 20 2.91 17.57 -9.45
C PHE A 20 2.31 18.48 -10.52
N LEU A 21 3.12 19.39 -11.08
CA LEU A 21 2.70 20.25 -12.19
C LEU A 21 2.34 19.45 -13.44
N TYR A 22 3.11 18.41 -13.77
CA TYR A 22 2.84 17.52 -14.90
C TYR A 22 1.52 16.76 -14.74
N HIS A 23 1.26 16.19 -13.56
CA HIS A 23 0.09 15.35 -13.30
C HIS A 23 -1.20 16.16 -13.10
N PHE A 24 -1.12 17.33 -12.46
CA PHE A 24 -2.30 18.09 -12.04
C PHE A 24 -2.46 19.44 -12.71
N HIS A 25 -1.51 19.84 -13.57
CA HIS A 25 -1.50 21.12 -14.28
C HIS A 25 -1.62 22.35 -13.34
N LYS A 26 -1.19 22.19 -12.08
CA LYS A 26 -1.12 23.24 -11.06
C LYS A 26 0.16 23.09 -10.23
N PRO A 27 0.72 24.18 -9.68
CA PRO A 27 1.90 24.08 -8.83
C PRO A 27 1.57 23.46 -7.46
N LEU A 28 2.50 22.66 -6.93
CA LEU A 28 2.43 22.13 -5.56
C LEU A 28 2.66 23.24 -4.53
N ASN A 29 1.71 23.44 -3.62
CA ASN A 29 1.85 24.46 -2.57
C ASN A 29 2.55 23.91 -1.30
N TRP A 30 3.86 24.15 -1.19
CA TRP A 30 4.65 23.75 -0.02
C TRP A 30 4.37 24.56 1.26
N PHE A 31 3.88 25.80 1.14
CA PHE A 31 3.69 26.68 2.29
C PHE A 31 2.33 26.50 2.94
N ARG A 32 1.30 26.22 2.13
CA ARG A 32 -0.08 26.01 2.55
C ARG A 32 -0.69 24.87 1.73
N PRO A 33 -0.26 23.61 1.96
CA PRO A 33 -0.82 22.47 1.28
C PRO A 33 -2.31 22.33 1.66
N LYS A 34 -3.16 22.09 0.66
CA LYS A 34 -4.61 22.11 0.80
C LYS A 34 -5.19 20.71 0.66
N ASP A 35 -4.95 20.07 -0.47
CA ASP A 35 -5.49 18.73 -0.73
C ASP A 35 -4.59 17.62 -0.20
N LEU A 36 -5.11 16.39 -0.17
CA LEU A 36 -4.41 15.22 0.36
C LEU A 36 -3.08 14.95 -0.35
N ASN A 37 -3.00 15.12 -1.68
CA ASN A 37 -1.76 14.91 -2.43
C ASN A 37 -0.70 15.94 -2.03
N GLU A 38 -1.09 17.21 -1.90
CA GLU A 38 -0.17 18.27 -1.42
C GLU A 38 0.33 17.99 0.00
N LYS A 39 -0.57 17.55 0.90
CA LYS A 39 -0.22 17.25 2.29
C LYS A 39 0.66 16.00 2.42
N ILE A 40 0.41 14.93 1.64
CA ILE A 40 1.30 13.77 1.56
C ILE A 40 2.71 14.19 1.14
N ASN A 41 2.83 14.99 0.08
CA ASN A 41 4.13 15.47 -0.37
C ASN A 41 4.79 16.39 0.67
N TRP A 42 4.02 17.25 1.33
CA TRP A 42 4.53 18.07 2.43
C TRP A 42 5.13 17.18 3.54
N LEU A 43 4.38 16.17 4.01
CA LEU A 43 4.82 15.25 5.06
C LEU A 43 6.11 14.52 4.65
N LYS A 44 6.16 13.93 3.44
CA LYS A 44 7.36 13.23 2.91
C LYS A 44 8.66 14.01 3.11
N PHE A 45 8.61 15.34 2.92
CA PHE A 45 9.81 16.18 2.92
C PHE A 45 9.94 17.12 4.12
N ASN A 46 8.93 17.26 4.98
CA ASN A 46 8.97 18.19 6.13
C ASN A 46 8.77 17.49 7.48
N SER A 47 8.48 16.20 7.49
CA SER A 47 8.37 15.41 8.72
C SER A 47 9.41 14.30 8.80
N ASP A 48 9.59 13.80 10.03
CA ASP A 48 10.19 12.50 10.29
C ASP A 48 9.32 11.41 9.65
N THR A 49 9.96 10.51 8.92
CA THR A 49 9.32 9.40 8.20
C THR A 49 9.81 8.04 8.68
N SER A 50 10.50 7.98 9.83
CA SER A 50 10.99 6.73 10.43
C SER A 50 9.86 5.72 10.66
N LEU A 51 8.70 6.17 11.13
CA LEU A 51 7.53 5.31 11.28
C LEU A 51 7.02 4.79 9.91
N TRP A 52 7.09 5.60 8.86
CA TRP A 52 6.68 5.18 7.52
C TRP A 52 7.59 4.08 6.99
N THR A 53 8.90 4.18 7.24
CA THR A 53 9.87 3.13 6.93
C THR A 53 9.52 1.82 7.64
N LEU A 54 9.22 1.87 8.93
CA LEU A 54 8.85 0.66 9.68
C LEU A 54 7.56 0.03 9.15
N CYS A 55 6.52 0.85 8.95
CA CYS A 55 5.18 0.36 8.63
C CYS A 55 4.98 0.01 7.14
N ALA A 56 5.76 0.58 6.22
CA ALA A 56 5.70 0.22 4.80
C ALA A 56 6.58 -0.99 4.44
N ASP A 57 7.50 -1.40 5.32
CA ASP A 57 8.32 -2.60 5.17
C ASP A 57 7.46 -3.84 5.44
N LYS A 58 7.20 -4.65 4.38
CA LYS A 58 6.26 -5.78 4.46
C LYS A 58 6.65 -6.85 5.49
N TYR A 59 7.93 -6.90 5.89
CA TYR A 59 8.39 -7.79 6.94
C TYR A 59 8.40 -7.10 8.31
N ARG A 60 9.03 -5.92 8.41
CA ARG A 60 9.25 -5.26 9.70
C ARG A 60 7.98 -4.66 10.30
N VAL A 61 6.98 -4.33 9.46
CA VAL A 61 5.67 -3.88 9.94
C VAL A 61 5.04 -4.88 10.92
N ARG A 62 5.36 -6.18 10.82
CA ARG A 62 4.85 -7.22 11.71
C ARG A 62 5.17 -6.94 13.18
N GLN A 63 6.32 -6.30 13.49
CA GLN A 63 6.63 -5.84 14.85
C GLN A 63 5.66 -4.75 15.30
N TYR A 64 5.36 -3.78 14.44
CA TYR A 64 4.38 -2.73 14.74
C TYR A 64 2.97 -3.31 14.95
N ILE A 65 2.57 -4.30 14.14
CA ILE A 65 1.29 -5.03 14.33
C ILE A 65 1.26 -5.76 15.68
N HIS A 66 2.36 -6.42 16.06
CA HIS A 66 2.50 -7.10 17.35
C HIS A 66 2.39 -6.13 18.54
N GLU A 67 3.10 -5.00 18.49
CA GLU A 67 3.03 -3.95 19.52
C GLU A 67 1.63 -3.35 19.69
N LYS A 68 0.79 -3.47 18.66
CA LYS A 68 -0.63 -3.05 18.69
C LYS A 68 -1.59 -4.15 19.14
N GLY A 69 -1.07 -5.36 19.45
CA GLY A 69 -1.85 -6.51 19.88
C GLY A 69 -2.76 -7.06 18.78
N LEU A 70 -2.28 -7.05 17.53
CA LEU A 70 -3.05 -7.40 16.33
C LEU A 70 -2.43 -8.60 15.57
N ASP A 71 -1.65 -9.44 16.25
CA ASP A 71 -0.99 -10.61 15.68
C ASP A 71 -1.94 -11.56 14.94
N ASP A 72 -3.20 -11.65 15.40
CA ASP A 72 -4.22 -12.50 14.80
C ASP A 72 -4.58 -12.12 13.36
N THR A 73 -4.28 -10.88 12.97
CA THR A 73 -4.49 -10.33 11.62
C THR A 73 -3.35 -10.66 10.65
N LEU A 74 -2.19 -11.09 11.15
CA LEU A 74 -1.04 -11.34 10.30
C LEU A 74 -1.21 -12.62 9.48
N VAL A 75 -0.90 -12.54 8.19
CA VAL A 75 -0.76 -13.72 7.33
C VAL A 75 0.41 -14.57 7.84
N LYS A 76 0.28 -15.90 7.79
CA LYS A 76 1.34 -16.81 8.23
C LYS A 76 2.60 -16.57 7.39
N LEU A 77 3.72 -16.31 8.07
CA LEU A 77 5.04 -16.17 7.48
C LEU A 77 5.76 -17.52 7.53
N TYR A 78 6.21 -18.02 6.40
CA TYR A 78 6.98 -19.26 6.30
C TYR A 78 8.49 -19.04 6.45
N GLY A 79 9.01 -17.90 5.97
CA GLY A 79 10.43 -17.61 6.08
C GLY A 79 10.80 -16.21 5.60
N VAL A 80 12.03 -15.82 5.96
CA VAL A 80 12.65 -14.54 5.62
C VAL A 80 14.12 -14.76 5.31
N TRP A 81 14.61 -14.18 4.22
CA TRP A 81 15.98 -14.33 3.75
C TRP A 81 16.55 -13.01 3.27
N GLU A 82 17.78 -12.69 3.65
CA GLU A 82 18.48 -11.48 3.16
C GLU A 82 18.96 -11.63 1.71
N LYS A 83 19.14 -12.87 1.26
CA LYS A 83 19.54 -13.24 -0.10
C LYS A 83 18.55 -14.23 -0.68
N ALA A 84 18.23 -14.10 -1.97
CA ALA A 84 17.30 -15.01 -2.62
C ALA A 84 17.90 -16.42 -2.79
N GLU A 85 19.22 -16.53 -2.78
CA GLU A 85 19.97 -17.78 -2.88
C GLU A 85 19.90 -18.62 -1.59
N ASP A 86 19.62 -18.01 -0.44
CA ASP A 86 19.60 -18.67 0.88
C ASP A 86 18.26 -19.36 1.19
N VAL A 87 17.32 -19.35 0.24
CA VAL A 87 15.96 -19.84 0.44
C VAL A 87 15.95 -21.36 0.55
N ASP A 88 15.41 -21.86 1.66
CA ASP A 88 15.13 -23.27 1.85
C ASP A 88 13.79 -23.65 1.18
N TRP A 89 13.86 -23.99 -0.10
CA TRP A 89 12.69 -24.36 -0.92
C TRP A 89 12.00 -25.65 -0.45
N ASP A 90 12.73 -26.53 0.23
CA ASP A 90 12.18 -27.80 0.73
C ASP A 90 11.30 -27.57 1.96
N SER A 91 11.63 -26.58 2.79
CA SER A 91 10.83 -26.17 3.95
C SER A 91 9.48 -25.50 3.58
N LEU A 92 9.38 -24.93 2.37
CA LEU A 92 8.18 -24.24 1.93
C LEU A 92 7.06 -25.22 1.55
N PRO A 93 5.78 -24.90 1.81
CA PRO A 93 4.65 -25.70 1.34
C PRO A 93 4.53 -25.69 -0.18
N ASP A 94 3.59 -26.48 -0.73
CA ASP A 94 3.36 -26.55 -2.18
C ASP A 94 2.84 -25.24 -2.80
N SER A 95 2.29 -24.34 -1.97
CA SER A 95 1.80 -23.03 -2.39
C SER A 95 2.17 -21.94 -1.39
N PHE A 96 2.70 -20.82 -1.88
CA PHE A 96 3.14 -19.67 -1.08
C PHE A 96 3.19 -18.41 -1.93
N VAL A 97 3.26 -17.25 -1.28
CA VAL A 97 3.49 -15.95 -1.93
C VAL A 97 4.90 -15.47 -1.59
N LEU A 98 5.72 -15.16 -2.60
CA LEU A 98 6.99 -14.47 -2.42
C LEU A 98 6.86 -12.97 -2.64
N LYS A 99 7.54 -12.19 -1.81
CA LYS A 99 7.57 -10.72 -1.89
C LYS A 99 8.96 -10.23 -1.46
N ALA A 100 9.46 -9.16 -2.09
CA ALA A 100 10.49 -8.34 -1.46
C ALA A 100 9.82 -7.41 -0.47
N ASN A 101 10.48 -7.12 0.64
CA ASN A 101 9.88 -6.32 1.71
C ASN A 101 9.74 -4.82 1.37
N ASN A 102 10.58 -4.31 0.47
CA ASN A 102 10.84 -2.88 0.25
C ASN A 102 10.37 -2.38 -1.13
N GLY A 103 9.40 -3.05 -1.76
CA GLY A 103 8.95 -2.75 -3.11
C GLY A 103 7.45 -2.88 -3.35
N SER A 104 7.07 -2.75 -4.62
CA SER A 104 5.70 -2.93 -5.11
C SER A 104 5.73 -3.58 -6.50
N GLY A 105 4.68 -4.35 -6.82
CA GLY A 105 4.51 -5.02 -8.12
C GLY A 105 5.41 -6.25 -8.35
N ASP A 106 6.07 -6.73 -7.30
CA ASP A 106 7.09 -7.77 -7.35
C ASP A 106 6.61 -9.15 -6.87
N ILE A 107 5.35 -9.24 -6.45
CA ILE A 107 4.71 -10.43 -5.88
C ILE A 107 4.76 -11.62 -6.86
N LEU A 108 5.16 -12.79 -6.37
CA LEU A 108 5.04 -14.07 -7.08
C LEU A 108 4.14 -14.98 -6.26
N VAL A 109 3.05 -15.46 -6.88
CA VAL A 109 2.15 -16.43 -6.25
C VAL A 109 2.48 -17.82 -6.80
N CYS A 110 3.08 -18.68 -5.98
CA CYS A 110 3.33 -20.07 -6.29
C CYS A 110 2.09 -20.88 -5.88
N LYS A 111 1.38 -21.46 -6.85
CA LYS A 111 0.24 -22.36 -6.59
C LYS A 111 0.61 -23.85 -6.64
N ASP A 112 1.76 -24.15 -7.23
CA ASP A 112 2.30 -25.51 -7.38
C ASP A 112 3.83 -25.40 -7.46
N LYS A 113 4.51 -25.76 -6.37
CA LYS A 113 5.97 -25.69 -6.22
C LYS A 113 6.70 -26.48 -7.31
N ASN A 114 6.12 -27.56 -7.83
CA ASN A 114 6.75 -28.38 -8.87
C ASN A 114 6.82 -27.67 -10.24
N LYS A 115 6.00 -26.63 -10.45
CA LYS A 115 6.02 -25.81 -11.67
C LYS A 115 6.85 -24.54 -11.52
N LEU A 116 7.44 -24.30 -10.36
CA LEU A 116 8.21 -23.10 -10.10
C LEU A 116 9.59 -23.20 -10.73
N ASP A 117 9.93 -22.22 -11.57
CA ASP A 117 11.30 -22.01 -12.02
C ASP A 117 12.10 -21.32 -10.90
N ILE A 118 12.75 -22.15 -10.08
CA ILE A 118 13.54 -21.69 -8.93
C ILE A 118 14.70 -20.80 -9.39
N GLU A 119 15.42 -21.18 -10.44
CA GLU A 119 16.61 -20.44 -10.89
C GLU A 119 16.23 -19.03 -11.35
N ASN A 120 15.17 -18.90 -12.15
CA ASN A 120 14.68 -17.60 -12.60
C ASN A 120 14.06 -16.79 -11.44
N THR A 121 13.41 -17.45 -10.50
CA THR A 121 12.88 -16.81 -9.29
C THR A 121 14.01 -16.19 -8.46
N VAL A 122 15.07 -16.94 -8.19
CA VAL A 122 16.26 -16.44 -7.50
C VAL A 122 16.85 -15.24 -8.25
N LYS A 123 17.09 -15.35 -9.56
CA LYS A 123 17.60 -14.24 -10.38
C LYS A 123 16.72 -12.98 -10.29
N LYS A 124 15.39 -13.14 -10.39
CA LYS A 124 14.43 -12.04 -10.27
C LYS A 124 14.54 -11.36 -8.91
N TYR A 125 14.50 -12.11 -7.82
CA TYR A 125 14.52 -11.53 -6.48
C TYR A 125 15.88 -10.97 -6.09
N SER A 126 17.01 -11.57 -6.49
CA SER A 126 18.34 -10.96 -6.30
C SER A 126 18.44 -9.60 -7.02
N ALA A 127 17.85 -9.47 -8.20
CA ALA A 127 17.77 -8.19 -8.92
C ALA A 127 16.81 -7.18 -8.27
N LEU A 128 15.78 -7.62 -7.55
CA LEU A 128 14.87 -6.74 -6.81
C LEU A 128 15.51 -6.25 -5.52
N LEU A 129 16.14 -7.14 -4.75
CA LEU A 129 16.78 -6.84 -3.47
C LEU A 129 18.01 -5.93 -3.63
N SER A 130 18.67 -5.96 -4.79
CA SER A 130 19.79 -5.06 -5.11
C SER A 130 19.36 -3.66 -5.57
N LYS A 131 18.08 -3.42 -5.87
CA LYS A 131 17.57 -2.12 -6.33
C LYS A 131 17.11 -1.25 -5.16
N SER A 132 17.45 0.03 -5.24
CA SER A 132 16.91 1.06 -4.37
C SER A 132 15.53 1.52 -4.88
N PHE A 133 14.45 1.06 -4.25
CA PHE A 133 13.09 1.45 -4.60
C PHE A 133 12.86 2.96 -4.40
N SER A 134 13.44 3.53 -3.33
CA SER A 134 13.37 4.96 -3.02
C SER A 134 13.93 5.85 -4.13
N GLU A 135 15.05 5.45 -4.75
CA GLU A 135 15.70 6.22 -5.82
C GLU A 135 14.85 6.24 -7.10
N THR A 136 14.15 5.15 -7.36
CA THR A 136 13.33 4.99 -8.58
C THR A 136 12.03 5.81 -8.49
N ASN A 137 11.43 5.87 -7.29
CA ASN A 137 10.09 6.42 -7.09
C ASN A 137 10.04 7.77 -6.36
N GLY A 138 11.16 8.25 -5.81
CA GLY A 138 11.18 9.54 -5.09
C GLY A 138 10.43 9.45 -3.76
N GLU A 139 10.61 8.33 -3.07
CA GLU A 139 9.94 8.00 -1.81
C GLU A 139 10.98 7.69 -0.73
N PRO A 140 11.47 8.73 -0.01
CA PRO A 140 12.63 8.62 0.86
C PRO A 140 12.50 7.59 1.99
N HIS A 141 11.28 7.33 2.46
CA HIS A 141 11.03 6.39 3.55
C HIS A 141 11.37 4.93 3.18
N TYR A 142 11.40 4.56 1.90
CA TYR A 142 11.90 3.25 1.47
C TYR A 142 13.43 3.12 1.54
N ALA A 143 14.18 4.24 1.58
CA ALA A 143 15.64 4.23 1.47
C ALA A 143 16.33 3.56 2.67
N ALA A 144 15.71 3.62 3.85
CA ALA A 144 16.25 3.06 5.08
C ALA A 144 15.84 1.59 5.31
N MET A 145 15.02 1.00 4.42
CA MET A 145 14.63 -0.41 4.56
C MET A 145 15.79 -1.31 4.15
N LYS A 146 16.19 -2.23 5.05
CA LYS A 146 17.12 -3.30 4.70
C LYS A 146 16.37 -4.35 3.85
N PRO A 147 16.74 -4.58 2.58
CA PRO A 147 16.03 -5.51 1.71
C PRO A 147 16.06 -6.94 2.24
N CYS A 148 14.94 -7.65 2.13
CA CYS A 148 14.84 -9.09 2.34
C CYS A 148 13.69 -9.66 1.52
N MET A 149 13.74 -10.95 1.25
CA MET A 149 12.64 -11.71 0.66
C MET A 149 11.86 -12.41 1.76
N ILE A 150 10.54 -12.44 1.63
CA ILE A 150 9.64 -13.16 2.51
C ILE A 150 8.79 -14.16 1.73
N ALA A 151 8.42 -15.26 2.39
CA ALA A 151 7.44 -16.22 1.92
C ALA A 151 6.25 -16.26 2.89
N GLU A 152 5.04 -16.03 2.37
CA GLU A 152 3.79 -16.00 3.16
C GLU A 152 2.76 -16.99 2.63
N GLU A 153 1.78 -17.31 3.46
CA GLU A 153 0.60 -18.10 3.09
C GLU A 153 -0.18 -17.44 1.94
N VAL A 154 -0.68 -18.28 1.02
CA VAL A 154 -1.63 -17.86 -0.01
C VAL A 154 -3.02 -17.84 0.61
N LEU A 155 -3.61 -16.65 0.71
CA LEU A 155 -5.00 -16.49 1.11
C LEU A 155 -5.95 -16.92 -0.03
N ASP A 156 -6.96 -17.72 0.30
CA ASP A 156 -7.90 -18.28 -0.68
C ASP A 156 -9.02 -17.29 -1.05
N CYS A 157 -8.93 -16.73 -2.25
CA CYS A 157 -9.92 -15.79 -2.76
C CYS A 157 -11.32 -16.40 -2.97
N LYS A 158 -11.46 -17.73 -2.96
CA LYS A 158 -12.75 -18.41 -3.08
C LYS A 158 -13.56 -18.42 -1.78
N LYS A 159 -12.92 -18.12 -0.65
CA LYS A 159 -13.57 -18.02 0.67
C LYS A 159 -14.01 -16.58 0.98
N GLN A 160 -14.26 -15.79 -0.06
CA GLN A 160 -14.78 -14.44 0.03
C GLN A 160 -16.30 -14.47 -0.20
N PRO A 161 -17.04 -13.43 0.23
CA PRO A 161 -18.49 -13.38 0.08
C PRO A 161 -18.98 -13.31 -1.38
N ILE A 162 -18.09 -12.99 -2.32
CA ILE A 162 -18.37 -12.98 -3.75
C ILE A 162 -17.17 -13.56 -4.51
N GLU A 163 -17.44 -14.27 -5.61
CA GLU A 163 -16.40 -14.78 -6.49
C GLU A 163 -15.77 -13.64 -7.29
N THR A 164 -14.45 -13.49 -7.14
CA THR A 164 -13.61 -12.52 -7.84
C THR A 164 -12.33 -13.20 -8.30
N ASP A 165 -11.67 -12.66 -9.32
CA ASP A 165 -10.43 -13.24 -9.85
C ASP A 165 -9.25 -13.13 -8.89
N THR A 166 -9.31 -12.16 -7.97
CA THR A 166 -8.30 -11.88 -6.95
C THR A 166 -8.95 -11.55 -5.61
N LEU A 167 -8.18 -11.57 -4.53
CA LEU A 167 -8.63 -11.03 -3.23
C LEU A 167 -9.15 -9.59 -3.38
N ILE A 168 -10.24 -9.29 -2.69
CA ILE A 168 -10.75 -7.94 -2.52
C ILE A 168 -9.86 -7.24 -1.50
N ASP A 169 -9.26 -6.16 -1.96
CA ASP A 169 -8.31 -5.35 -1.22
C ASP A 169 -9.03 -4.10 -0.71
N TYR A 170 -9.40 -4.11 0.58
CA TYR A 170 -10.14 -3.05 1.25
C TYR A 170 -9.16 -2.01 1.76
N LYS A 171 -9.00 -0.93 1.01
CA LYS A 171 -8.05 0.14 1.33
C LYS A 171 -8.74 1.24 2.12
N ILE A 172 -8.51 1.26 3.43
CA ILE A 172 -9.22 2.15 4.35
C ILE A 172 -8.36 3.38 4.65
N TRP A 173 -8.84 4.55 4.25
CA TRP A 173 -8.17 5.81 4.57
C TRP A 173 -8.48 6.24 6.00
N CYS A 174 -7.43 6.58 6.73
CA CYS A 174 -7.51 6.98 8.12
C CYS A 174 -6.76 8.28 8.39
N PHE A 175 -7.31 9.09 9.29
CA PHE A 175 -6.74 10.35 9.75
C PHE A 175 -6.77 10.39 11.28
N ASP A 176 -5.59 10.30 11.91
CA ASP A 176 -5.44 10.25 13.37
C ASP A 176 -6.35 9.22 14.06
N GLY A 177 -6.23 7.96 13.65
CA GLY A 177 -7.03 6.87 14.23
C GLY A 177 -8.49 6.84 13.79
N LYS A 178 -8.94 7.75 12.91
CA LYS A 178 -10.32 7.80 12.44
C LYS A 178 -10.40 7.29 11.00
N PRO A 179 -11.00 6.11 10.77
CA PRO A 179 -11.30 5.67 9.41
C PRO A 179 -12.29 6.66 8.77
N HIS A 180 -12.17 6.84 7.46
CA HIS A 180 -12.99 7.78 6.70
C HIS A 180 -13.83 7.09 5.64
N HIS A 181 -13.17 6.36 4.76
CA HIS A 181 -13.81 5.68 3.64
C HIS A 181 -12.96 4.49 3.19
N ILE A 182 -13.56 3.63 2.37
CA ILE A 182 -12.98 2.38 1.90
C ILE A 182 -12.91 2.43 0.38
N TRP A 183 -11.72 2.25 -0.15
CA TRP A 183 -11.50 2.04 -1.58
C TRP A 183 -11.27 0.56 -1.82
N ALA A 184 -12.31 -0.15 -2.27
CA ALA A 184 -12.23 -1.57 -2.56
C ALA A 184 -11.63 -1.78 -3.96
N CYS A 185 -10.65 -2.68 -4.07
CA CYS A 185 -10.01 -3.05 -5.33
C CYS A 185 -10.11 -4.56 -5.54
N PHE A 186 -10.58 -5.00 -6.71
CA PHE A 186 -10.78 -6.42 -7.03
C PHE A 186 -10.68 -6.67 -8.54
N ASN A 187 -10.79 -7.94 -8.96
CA ASN A 187 -10.64 -8.36 -10.37
C ASN A 187 -9.42 -7.74 -11.05
N ARG A 188 -8.25 -7.94 -10.43
CA ARG A 188 -6.99 -7.40 -10.94
C ARG A 188 -6.52 -8.22 -12.13
N HIS A 189 -6.38 -7.57 -13.27
CA HIS A 189 -5.82 -8.13 -14.49
C HIS A 189 -4.57 -7.35 -14.91
N GLN A 190 -3.86 -7.85 -15.93
CA GLN A 190 -2.70 -7.15 -16.46
C GLN A 190 -3.11 -5.77 -17.00
N GLY A 191 -2.78 -4.72 -16.23
CA GLY A 191 -3.03 -3.33 -16.61
C GLY A 191 -4.39 -2.76 -16.18
N SER A 192 -5.28 -3.52 -15.52
CA SER A 192 -6.53 -2.96 -14.98
C SER A 192 -6.97 -3.58 -13.66
N VAL A 193 -7.78 -2.85 -12.90
CA VAL A 193 -8.40 -3.24 -11.64
C VAL A 193 -9.81 -2.64 -11.58
N GLU A 194 -10.76 -3.36 -11.01
CA GLU A 194 -12.08 -2.83 -10.70
C GLU A 194 -12.08 -2.19 -9.32
N VAL A 195 -12.69 -1.02 -9.21
CA VAL A 195 -12.70 -0.21 -7.98
C VAL A 195 -14.09 0.31 -7.65
N ALA A 196 -14.35 0.41 -6.36
CA ALA A 196 -15.53 1.08 -5.81
C ALA A 196 -15.16 1.77 -4.49
N THR A 197 -15.68 2.99 -4.32
CA THR A 197 -15.53 3.76 -3.08
C THR A 197 -16.77 3.58 -2.22
N TYR A 198 -16.58 3.24 -0.96
CA TYR A 198 -17.65 3.10 0.04
C TYR A 198 -17.38 4.01 1.23
N ASP A 199 -18.45 4.52 1.85
CA ASP A 199 -18.40 5.06 3.20
C ASP A 199 -18.32 3.92 4.25
N LEU A 200 -18.30 4.29 5.54
CA LEU A 200 -18.22 3.31 6.63
C LEU A 200 -19.53 2.54 6.87
N ASP A 201 -20.65 3.05 6.36
CA ASP A 201 -21.96 2.39 6.38
C ASP A 201 -22.15 1.44 5.18
N TRP A 202 -21.10 1.26 4.37
CA TRP A 202 -21.07 0.44 3.16
C TRP A 202 -21.97 0.97 2.03
N LYS A 203 -22.20 2.28 1.99
CA LYS A 203 -22.86 2.94 0.87
C LYS A 203 -21.82 3.33 -0.18
N ARG A 204 -22.12 3.03 -1.44
CA ARG A 204 -21.24 3.30 -2.58
C ARG A 204 -21.29 4.77 -3.01
N HIS A 205 -20.12 5.33 -3.33
CA HIS A 205 -19.89 6.73 -3.70
C HIS A 205 -18.98 6.84 -4.94
N ASP A 206 -19.51 6.47 -6.11
CA ASP A 206 -18.76 6.55 -7.38
C ASP A 206 -18.41 8.00 -7.77
N GLU A 207 -19.19 8.98 -7.31
CA GLU A 207 -18.96 10.41 -7.52
C GLU A 207 -17.65 10.92 -6.87
N CYS A 208 -17.09 10.18 -5.91
CA CYS A 208 -15.78 10.49 -5.32
C CYS A 208 -14.61 10.01 -6.18
N SER A 209 -14.85 9.13 -7.15
CA SER A 209 -13.83 8.46 -7.94
C SER A 209 -13.65 9.06 -9.34
N VAL A 210 -12.44 8.93 -9.88
CA VAL A 210 -12.12 9.21 -11.29
C VAL A 210 -11.68 7.89 -11.92
N PHE A 211 -12.49 7.39 -12.86
CA PHE A 211 -12.23 6.13 -13.55
C PHE A 211 -11.29 6.32 -14.74
N THR A 212 -10.44 5.34 -14.98
CA THR A 212 -9.44 5.32 -16.07
C THR A 212 -9.43 3.95 -16.73
N SER A 213 -8.61 3.77 -17.77
CA SER A 213 -8.38 2.44 -18.35
C SER A 213 -7.79 1.45 -17.33
N HIS A 214 -7.02 1.97 -16.36
CA HIS A 214 -6.44 1.18 -15.28
C HIS A 214 -7.44 0.96 -14.13
N TYR A 215 -8.06 2.03 -13.62
CA TYR A 215 -9.05 1.99 -12.53
C TYR A 215 -10.46 1.99 -13.11
N LYS A 216 -11.03 0.81 -13.32
CA LYS A 216 -12.36 0.62 -13.91
C LYS A 216 -13.42 0.69 -12.81
N GLN A 217 -14.55 1.30 -13.13
CA GLN A 217 -15.71 1.30 -12.24
C GLN A 217 -16.23 -0.13 -12.05
N ALA A 218 -16.46 -0.52 -10.80
CA ALA A 218 -17.16 -1.77 -10.48
C ALA A 218 -18.54 -1.81 -11.15
N GLN A 219 -18.90 -2.92 -11.80
CA GLN A 219 -20.20 -3.04 -12.48
C GLN A 219 -21.34 -3.40 -11.53
N SER A 220 -21.02 -3.89 -10.32
CA SER A 220 -21.96 -4.25 -9.28
C SER A 220 -21.39 -3.86 -7.91
N ASP A 221 -22.28 -3.77 -6.93
CA ASP A 221 -21.86 -3.54 -5.54
C ASP A 221 -21.20 -4.80 -4.98
N LEU A 222 -20.18 -4.57 -4.17
CA LEU A 222 -19.57 -5.64 -3.38
C LEU A 222 -20.44 -5.88 -2.15
N PRO A 223 -20.56 -7.15 -1.71
CA PRO A 223 -21.19 -7.44 -0.42
C PRO A 223 -20.40 -6.77 0.71
N LYS A 224 -21.12 -6.29 1.73
CA LYS A 224 -20.51 -5.75 2.95
C LYS A 224 -19.64 -6.84 3.61
N PRO A 225 -18.36 -6.55 3.93
CA PRO A 225 -17.52 -7.50 4.64
C PRO A 225 -18.15 -7.85 5.99
N VAL A 226 -18.20 -9.13 6.32
CA VAL A 226 -18.78 -9.59 7.60
C VAL A 226 -17.98 -9.04 8.78
N SER A 227 -16.68 -8.84 8.59
CA SER A 227 -15.75 -8.33 9.58
C SER A 227 -15.53 -6.82 9.50
N LEU A 228 -16.38 -6.05 8.82
CA LEU A 228 -16.16 -4.60 8.64
C LEU A 228 -15.92 -3.88 9.97
N ASP A 229 -16.72 -4.12 11.00
CA ASP A 229 -16.55 -3.46 12.30
C ASP A 229 -15.17 -3.77 12.92
N LYS A 230 -14.72 -5.03 12.82
CA LYS A 230 -13.38 -5.45 13.26
C LYS A 230 -12.29 -4.80 12.40
N MET A 231 -12.48 -4.67 11.09
CA MET A 231 -11.56 -3.92 10.22
C MET A 231 -11.43 -2.48 10.66
N LEU A 232 -12.55 -1.80 10.97
CA LEU A 232 -12.55 -0.42 11.43
C LEU A 232 -11.82 -0.25 12.78
N GLU A 233 -11.99 -1.19 13.71
CA GLU A 233 -11.22 -1.22 14.96
C GLU A 233 -9.71 -1.39 14.73
N ILE A 234 -9.33 -2.33 13.84
CA ILE A 234 -7.94 -2.61 13.47
C ILE A 234 -7.29 -1.34 12.91
N VAL A 235 -7.88 -0.73 11.88
CA VAL A 235 -7.28 0.44 11.23
C VAL A 235 -7.25 1.65 12.15
N SER A 236 -8.23 1.80 13.05
CA SER A 236 -8.22 2.86 14.07
C SER A 236 -7.01 2.73 15.01
N LYS A 237 -6.73 1.52 15.51
CA LYS A 237 -5.56 1.25 16.36
C LYS A 237 -4.23 1.48 15.64
N LEU A 238 -4.14 1.06 14.38
CA LEU A 238 -2.93 1.17 13.56
C LEU A 238 -2.62 2.62 13.15
N SER A 239 -3.66 3.44 12.92
CA SER A 239 -3.52 4.81 12.41
C SER A 239 -3.56 5.91 13.49
N CYS A 240 -3.83 5.57 14.75
CA CYS A 240 -3.85 6.53 15.86
C CYS A 240 -2.54 7.32 15.97
N GLY A 241 -2.64 8.66 16.02
CA GLY A 241 -1.49 9.57 16.08
C GLY A 241 -0.77 9.78 14.73
N ILE A 242 -1.30 9.25 13.63
CA ILE A 242 -0.72 9.39 12.29
C ILE A 242 -1.55 10.42 11.50
N PRO A 243 -0.94 11.49 10.93
CA PRO A 243 -1.65 12.54 10.20
C PRO A 243 -2.57 12.02 9.09
N GLN A 244 -2.08 11.02 8.34
CA GLN A 244 -2.83 10.29 7.33
C GLN A 244 -2.12 8.96 7.06
N VAL A 245 -2.91 7.92 6.82
CA VAL A 245 -2.41 6.63 6.31
C VAL A 245 -3.56 5.88 5.67
N ARG A 246 -3.25 5.12 4.61
CA ARG A 246 -4.15 4.12 4.06
C ARG A 246 -3.74 2.76 4.60
N VAL A 247 -4.67 2.06 5.24
CA VAL A 247 -4.44 0.71 5.76
C VAL A 247 -5.24 -0.27 4.92
N ASP A 248 -4.55 -1.25 4.37
CA ASP A 248 -5.13 -2.20 3.43
C ASP A 248 -5.36 -3.53 4.15
N LEU A 249 -6.59 -4.03 4.07
CA LEU A 249 -7.01 -5.29 4.67
C LEU A 249 -7.64 -6.21 3.62
N TYR A 250 -7.56 -7.52 3.86
CA TYR A 250 -8.32 -8.54 3.14
C TYR A 250 -9.36 -9.16 4.09
N GLU A 251 -10.44 -9.73 3.56
CA GLU A 251 -11.35 -10.61 4.31
C GLU A 251 -11.34 -12.01 3.68
N VAL A 252 -11.13 -13.04 4.49
CA VAL A 252 -11.26 -14.44 4.08
C VAL A 252 -11.98 -15.20 5.18
N ASP A 253 -13.09 -15.86 4.84
CA ASP A 253 -13.90 -16.65 5.78
C ASP A 253 -14.33 -15.83 7.02
N GLY A 254 -14.74 -14.58 6.80
CA GLY A 254 -15.14 -13.64 7.85
C GLY A 254 -14.00 -13.15 8.75
N LYS A 255 -12.74 -13.47 8.42
CA LYS A 255 -11.56 -13.01 9.17
C LYS A 255 -10.80 -11.92 8.41
N PRO A 256 -10.49 -10.78 9.06
CA PRO A 256 -9.66 -9.75 8.47
C PRO A 256 -8.17 -10.12 8.53
N TYR A 257 -7.45 -9.86 7.45
CA TYR A 257 -6.00 -10.02 7.35
C TYR A 257 -5.33 -8.70 7.00
N PHE A 258 -4.25 -8.38 7.69
CA PHE A 258 -3.42 -7.22 7.41
C PHE A 258 -2.69 -7.37 6.07
N GLY A 259 -2.84 -6.36 5.20
CA GLY A 259 -2.16 -6.28 3.90
C GLY A 259 -0.95 -5.36 3.94
N GLU A 260 -1.19 -4.05 4.04
CA GLU A 260 -0.13 -3.03 4.07
C GLU A 260 -0.56 -1.73 4.76
N MET A 261 0.42 -0.91 5.17
CA MET A 261 0.21 0.50 5.49
C MET A 261 0.92 1.38 4.45
N THR A 262 0.16 2.24 3.78
CA THR A 262 0.65 3.12 2.73
C THR A 262 0.53 4.59 3.13
N PHE A 263 1.67 5.28 3.15
CA PHE A 263 1.75 6.71 3.54
C PHE A 263 1.89 7.66 2.35
N SER A 264 2.19 7.13 1.17
CA SER A 264 2.42 7.89 -0.05
C SER A 264 1.73 7.21 -1.23
N SER A 265 0.41 7.02 -1.11
CA SER A 265 -0.40 6.42 -2.17
C SER A 265 -0.15 7.11 -3.51
N ALA A 266 0.15 6.32 -4.56
CA ALA A 266 0.60 6.80 -5.86
C ALA A 266 1.76 7.83 -5.80
N GLY A 267 2.66 7.71 -4.82
CA GLY A 267 3.76 8.64 -4.58
C GLY A 267 3.34 10.02 -4.02
N GLY A 268 2.06 10.23 -3.72
CA GLY A 268 1.45 11.53 -3.47
C GLY A 268 0.87 12.19 -4.73
N PHE A 269 0.57 11.41 -5.77
CA PHE A 269 0.02 11.88 -7.05
C PHE A 269 -1.26 11.12 -7.43
N MET A 270 -2.16 10.90 -6.49
CA MET A 270 -3.42 10.21 -6.74
C MET A 270 -4.28 11.01 -7.73
N ASN A 271 -4.63 10.37 -8.84
CA ASN A 271 -5.49 10.92 -9.90
C ASN A 271 -6.81 10.14 -10.07
N PHE A 272 -7.07 9.20 -9.17
CA PHE A 272 -8.26 8.34 -9.17
C PHE A 272 -9.35 8.82 -8.21
N TYR A 273 -9.16 9.95 -7.54
CA TYR A 273 -10.18 10.65 -6.77
C TYR A 273 -10.49 12.00 -7.41
N THR A 274 -11.71 12.49 -7.23
CA THR A 274 -12.07 13.84 -7.67
C THR A 274 -11.30 14.90 -6.88
N SER A 275 -11.13 16.08 -7.47
CA SER A 275 -10.44 17.20 -6.82
C SER A 275 -11.16 17.66 -5.55
N GLN A 276 -12.49 17.58 -5.53
CA GLN A 276 -13.30 17.87 -4.35
C GLN A 276 -13.02 16.88 -3.22
N PHE A 277 -13.01 15.58 -3.52
CA PHE A 277 -12.78 14.56 -2.49
C PHE A 277 -11.33 14.57 -1.97
N LEU A 278 -10.34 14.81 -2.85
CA LEU A 278 -8.95 15.05 -2.43
C LEU A 278 -8.83 16.28 -1.51
N ARG A 279 -9.64 17.31 -1.75
CA ARG A 279 -9.65 18.51 -0.90
C ARG A 279 -10.26 18.22 0.46
N GLU A 280 -11.40 17.55 0.50
CA GLU A 280 -12.08 17.12 1.73
C GLU A 280 -11.14 16.29 2.61
N MET A 281 -10.54 15.24 2.06
CA MET A 281 -9.54 14.44 2.77
C MET A 281 -8.32 15.28 3.21
N GLY A 282 -7.92 16.24 2.37
CA GLY A 282 -6.90 17.21 2.72
C GLY A 282 -7.22 17.93 4.01
N ASP A 283 -8.43 18.46 4.18
CA ASP A 283 -8.83 19.21 5.38
C ASP A 283 -8.83 18.36 6.67
N LEU A 284 -8.91 17.03 6.56
CA LEU A 284 -8.82 16.09 7.70
C LEU A 284 -7.39 15.84 8.21
N VAL A 285 -6.37 16.08 7.39
CA VAL A 285 -4.98 15.84 7.77
C VAL A 285 -4.48 16.94 8.71
N ASP A 286 -4.22 16.58 9.97
CA ASP A 286 -3.55 17.45 10.93
C ASP A 286 -2.02 17.31 10.83
N LEU A 287 -1.36 18.35 10.30
CA LEU A 287 0.10 18.39 10.17
C LEU A 287 0.81 18.63 11.51
N SER A 288 0.10 19.04 12.56
CA SER A 288 0.68 19.24 13.90
C SER A 288 1.10 17.93 14.57
N LEU A 289 0.46 16.82 14.19
CA LEU A 289 0.82 15.46 14.61
C LEU A 289 2.17 15.00 14.04
N ALA A 290 2.65 15.64 12.97
CA ALA A 290 3.90 15.26 12.33
C ALA A 290 5.10 15.79 13.13
N LYS A 291 5.96 14.87 13.59
CA LYS A 291 7.28 15.25 14.12
C LYS A 291 8.09 15.90 13.01
N ARG A 292 8.63 17.10 13.25
CA ARG A 292 9.48 17.78 12.26
C ARG A 292 10.86 17.13 12.21
N LYS A 293 11.46 17.14 11.03
CA LYS A 293 12.87 16.81 10.81
C LYS A 293 13.79 17.85 11.43
#